data_AF-A0AA37T2R7-F1
#
_entry.id   AF-A0AA37T2R7-F1
#
_cell.length_a   1.000
_cell.length_b   1.000
_cell.length_c   1.000
_cell.angle_alpha   90.00
_cell.angle_beta   90.00
_cell.angle_gamma   90.00
#
_symmetry.space_group_name_H-M   'P 1'
#
loop_
_entity.id
_entity.type
_entity.pdbx_description
1 polymer ?
#
loop_
_entity_poly.entity_id
_entity_poly.type
_entity_poly.pdbx_seq_one_letter_code
_entity_poly.pdbx_strand_id
1 'polypeptide(L)'
;MSNFFKCKSQILTGNYNCVDIAGKMYLWTPKNLGGLGQPKRLIISAHGGRRTNFTFRITQNTTLNFYSNDGRSVTDPGIWKFYQQKHRATPQDTYTQGDRCYNYILSKYTNSRGKKNHNKGSESYDIIESLMKKDFQKDAQEVSNALVTMMGSKNTPEATKAILIRDNLKRLQDLNAMSAACVLTIRNRRSPFMASVNLKWVLDELESRGYDFNQVDCIFCRNSLWKIRPKGPQAVVYS
;
A
#
# COMPACT_ATOMS: atom_id res chain seq x y z
N MET A 1 26.12 -4.02 -20.17
CA MET A 1 25.18 -5.15 -20.34
C MET A 1 23.87 -4.83 -19.63
N SER A 2 22.79 -4.73 -20.41
CA SER A 2 21.46 -4.32 -19.97
C SER A 2 20.70 -5.47 -19.29
N ASN A 3 20.47 -5.38 -17.98
CA ASN A 3 19.58 -6.28 -17.26
C ASN A 3 18.12 -5.95 -17.60
N PHE A 4 17.68 -6.49 -18.73
CA PHE A 4 16.27 -6.66 -19.05
C PHE A 4 15.66 -7.60 -18.02
N PHE A 5 14.55 -7.19 -17.39
CA PHE A 5 13.71 -8.05 -16.56
C PHE A 5 13.14 -9.20 -17.41
N LYS A 6 13.93 -10.26 -17.59
CA LYS A 6 13.49 -11.56 -18.10
C LYS A 6 12.92 -12.35 -16.90
N CYS A 7 11.62 -12.60 -16.95
CA CYS A 7 10.82 -13.39 -15.99
C CYS A 7 10.94 -13.01 -14.49
N LYS A 8 10.04 -12.16 -14.00
CA LYS A 8 9.99 -11.64 -12.61
C LYS A 8 9.32 -12.59 -11.61
N SER A 9 9.24 -13.90 -11.88
CA SER A 9 8.68 -14.91 -10.96
C SER A 9 9.64 -15.30 -9.81
N GLN A 10 10.82 -14.67 -9.71
CA GLN A 10 11.80 -14.97 -8.67
C GLN A 10 12.47 -13.73 -8.07
N ILE A 11 11.70 -12.74 -7.60
CA ILE A 11 12.18 -11.97 -6.45
C ILE A 11 11.83 -12.82 -5.22
N LEU A 12 12.59 -13.90 -5.03
CA LEU A 12 12.52 -14.78 -3.86
C LEU A 12 13.46 -14.31 -2.74
N THR A 13 14.20 -13.21 -2.93
CA THR A 13 15.13 -12.69 -1.93
C THR A 13 14.43 -11.66 -1.05
N GLY A 14 14.25 -11.99 0.23
CA GLY A 14 13.55 -11.16 1.21
C GLY A 14 12.41 -11.88 1.92
N ASN A 15 11.60 -11.11 2.65
CA ASN A 15 10.54 -11.62 3.53
C ASN A 15 9.17 -11.73 2.85
N TYR A 16 9.12 -11.47 1.55
CA TYR A 16 7.90 -11.55 0.74
C TYR A 16 8.11 -12.44 -0.50
N ASN A 17 7.05 -13.11 -0.94
CA ASN A 17 6.96 -13.74 -2.26
C ASN A 17 6.36 -12.73 -3.25
N CYS A 18 6.87 -12.69 -4.47
CA CYS A 18 6.32 -11.87 -5.55
C CYS A 18 5.60 -12.76 -6.58
N VAL A 19 4.31 -12.55 -6.77
CA VAL A 19 3.47 -13.27 -7.74
C VAL A 19 3.04 -12.34 -8.86
N ASP A 20 3.27 -12.75 -10.10
CA ASP A 20 2.75 -12.08 -11.29
C ASP A 20 1.29 -12.49 -11.52
N ILE A 21 0.38 -11.52 -11.41
CA ILE A 21 -1.04 -11.76 -11.60
C ILE A 21 -1.44 -11.29 -13.00
N ALA A 22 -1.81 -12.26 -13.84
CA ALA A 22 -2.30 -12.08 -15.21
C ALA A 22 -1.41 -11.20 -16.11
N GLY A 23 -0.10 -11.12 -15.84
CA GLY A 23 0.80 -10.25 -16.59
C GLY A 23 0.53 -8.74 -16.38
N LYS A 24 -0.26 -8.37 -15.36
CA LYS A 24 -0.81 -7.02 -15.16
C LYS A 24 -0.35 -6.36 -13.87
N MET A 25 -0.12 -7.14 -12.82
CA MET A 25 0.25 -6.63 -11.51
C MET A 25 1.18 -7.59 -10.78
N TYR A 26 1.93 -7.08 -9.82
CA TYR A 26 2.67 -7.89 -8.87
C TYR A 26 1.98 -7.83 -7.52
N LEU A 27 1.70 -9.01 -6.96
CA LEU A 27 1.26 -9.18 -5.60
C LEU A 27 2.45 -9.66 -4.76
N TRP A 28 2.78 -8.90 -3.72
CA TRP A 28 3.81 -9.20 -2.76
C TRP A 28 3.12 -9.76 -1.50
N THR A 29 3.36 -11.02 -1.18
CA THR A 29 2.76 -11.73 -0.03
C THR A 29 3.82 -11.99 1.03
N PRO A 30 3.57 -11.75 2.33
CA PRO A 30 4.55 -12.08 3.38
C PRO A 30 4.83 -13.58 3.41
N LYS A 31 6.09 -13.99 3.61
CA LYS A 31 6.47 -15.41 3.72
C LYS A 31 6.18 -16.00 5.09
N ASN A 32 6.45 -15.23 6.15
CA ASN A 32 6.34 -15.67 7.53
C ASN A 32 5.18 -14.93 8.17
N LEU A 33 4.03 -15.60 8.29
CA LEU A 33 2.85 -15.03 8.95
C LEU A 33 2.75 -15.43 10.42
N GLY A 34 3.75 -16.12 10.98
CA GLY A 34 3.77 -16.49 12.40
C GLY A 34 2.56 -17.33 12.83
N GLY A 35 2.00 -18.14 11.92
CA GLY A 35 0.78 -18.93 12.17
C GLY A 35 -0.54 -18.22 11.85
N LEU A 36 -0.54 -16.96 11.39
CA LEU A 36 -1.75 -16.15 11.15
C LEU A 36 -2.58 -16.53 9.90
N GLY A 37 -2.44 -17.73 9.35
CA GLY A 37 -3.17 -18.14 8.14
C GLY A 37 -2.80 -17.30 6.92
N GLN A 38 -3.78 -17.00 6.04
CA GLN A 38 -3.57 -16.15 4.85
C GLN A 38 -3.65 -14.65 5.23
N PRO A 39 -2.85 -13.77 4.60
CA PRO A 39 -2.95 -12.32 4.83
C PRO A 39 -4.35 -11.80 4.52
N LYS A 40 -4.97 -11.10 5.46
CA LYS A 40 -6.32 -10.53 5.30
C LYS A 40 -6.33 -9.06 4.86
N ARG A 41 -5.16 -8.43 4.85
CA ARG A 41 -5.00 -7.02 4.48
C ARG A 41 -4.22 -6.86 3.19
N LEU A 42 -4.68 -5.98 2.31
CA LEU A 42 -4.06 -5.60 1.06
C LEU A 42 -3.77 -4.10 1.02
N ILE A 43 -2.62 -3.71 0.49
CA ILE A 43 -2.28 -2.32 0.19
C ILE A 43 -2.09 -2.19 -1.33
N ILE A 44 -2.81 -1.27 -1.96
CA ILE A 44 -2.69 -1.01 -3.40
C ILE A 44 -1.97 0.32 -3.62
N SER A 45 -0.75 0.28 -4.17
CA SER A 45 -0.02 1.47 -4.64
C SER A 45 -0.08 1.57 -6.17
N ALA A 46 -0.78 2.60 -6.67
CA ALA A 46 -0.99 2.83 -8.09
C ALA A 46 -1.36 4.30 -8.39
N HIS A 47 -1.22 4.80 -9.61
CA HIS A 47 -2.00 5.96 -10.03
C HIS A 47 -3.45 5.53 -10.27
N GLY A 48 -4.43 6.18 -9.64
CA GLY A 48 -5.84 6.03 -9.94
C GLY A 48 -6.38 7.19 -10.79
N GLY A 49 -7.03 6.83 -11.90
CA GLY A 49 -7.73 7.76 -12.77
C GLY A 49 -9.19 7.36 -12.91
N ARG A 50 -10.11 8.28 -12.61
CA ARG A 50 -11.53 8.09 -12.86
C ARG A 50 -11.85 8.49 -14.30
N ARG A 51 -12.31 7.54 -15.12
CA ARG A 51 -13.06 7.82 -16.36
C ARG A 51 -14.54 7.92 -15.97
N THR A 52 -15.07 9.14 -15.97
CA THR A 52 -16.51 9.47 -15.79
C THR A 52 -17.18 8.86 -14.53
N ASN A 53 -18.52 8.73 -14.50
CA ASN A 53 -19.32 8.24 -13.36
C ASN A 53 -19.33 6.70 -13.21
N PHE A 54 -18.36 6.00 -13.82
CA PHE A 54 -18.34 4.54 -13.79
C PHE A 54 -18.08 4.04 -12.37
N THR A 55 -19.05 3.31 -11.83
CA THR A 55 -19.05 2.74 -10.48
C THR A 55 -19.35 1.26 -10.55
N PHE A 56 -18.93 0.51 -9.53
CA PHE A 56 -19.28 -0.89 -9.33
C PHE A 56 -19.79 -1.10 -7.90
N ARG A 57 -20.63 -2.13 -7.70
CA ARG A 57 -20.95 -2.59 -6.34
C ARG A 57 -19.84 -3.50 -5.84
N ILE A 58 -19.43 -3.28 -4.60
CA ILE A 58 -18.50 -4.17 -3.91
C ILE A 58 -19.26 -5.44 -3.53
N THR A 59 -18.87 -6.57 -4.10
CA THR A 59 -19.51 -7.86 -3.83
C THR A 59 -18.78 -8.66 -2.76
N GLN A 60 -17.48 -8.41 -2.63
CA GLN A 60 -16.60 -9.04 -1.65
C GLN A 60 -16.89 -8.53 -0.24
N ASN A 61 -16.67 -9.39 0.77
CA ASN A 61 -16.69 -8.99 2.18
C ASN A 61 -15.39 -8.22 2.53
N THR A 62 -15.24 -7.04 1.95
CA THR A 62 -14.02 -6.24 2.06
C THR A 62 -14.35 -4.78 2.35
N THR A 63 -13.48 -4.14 3.13
CA THR A 63 -13.50 -2.71 3.40
C THR A 63 -12.42 -2.02 2.58
N LEU A 64 -12.82 -1.13 1.68
CA LEU A 64 -11.94 -0.29 0.87
C LEU A 64 -11.73 1.06 1.57
N ASN A 65 -10.50 1.33 2.01
CA ASN A 65 -10.11 2.60 2.62
C ASN A 65 -9.36 3.46 1.60
N PHE A 66 -9.88 4.64 1.28
CA PHE A 66 -9.22 5.59 0.39
C PHE A 66 -8.60 6.72 1.18
N TYR A 67 -7.29 6.91 1.04
CA TYR A 67 -6.55 7.93 1.79
C TYR A 67 -6.41 9.26 1.04
N SER A 68 -6.93 9.35 -0.17
CA SER A 68 -6.97 10.58 -0.97
C SER A 68 -8.41 10.99 -1.25
N ASN A 69 -8.63 12.29 -1.37
CA ASN A 69 -9.92 12.85 -1.79
C ASN A 69 -10.24 12.46 -3.23
N ASP A 70 -11.51 12.13 -3.51
CA ASP A 70 -11.99 11.93 -4.87
C ASP A 70 -11.75 13.17 -5.75
N GLY A 71 -11.44 12.95 -7.02
CA GLY A 71 -11.15 14.01 -7.98
C GLY A 71 -9.80 14.69 -7.79
N ARG A 72 -9.00 14.34 -6.77
CA ARG A 72 -7.71 14.99 -6.50
C ARG A 72 -6.51 14.12 -6.92
N SER A 73 -5.51 14.78 -7.49
CA SER A 73 -4.17 14.23 -7.61
C SER A 73 -3.44 14.41 -6.28
N VAL A 74 -2.85 13.33 -5.77
CA VAL A 74 -1.94 13.38 -4.62
C VAL A 74 -0.53 13.05 -5.08
N THR A 75 0.45 13.70 -4.43
CA THR A 75 1.84 13.26 -4.51
C THR A 75 1.91 11.84 -3.95
N ASP A 76 2.61 10.97 -4.66
CA ASP A 76 2.83 9.58 -4.27
C ASP A 76 3.31 9.54 -2.81
N PRO A 77 2.49 9.00 -1.88
CA PRO A 77 2.92 8.90 -0.49
C PRO A 77 4.08 7.92 -0.37
N GLY A 78 4.20 6.94 -1.28
CA GLY A 78 5.08 5.79 -1.17
C GLY A 78 4.61 4.84 -0.07
N ILE A 79 4.62 3.54 -0.35
CA ILE A 79 4.20 2.51 0.62
C ILE A 79 4.92 2.68 1.97
N TRP A 80 6.23 2.97 1.96
CA TRP A 80 7.03 3.12 3.16
C TRP A 80 6.61 4.29 4.06
N LYS A 81 6.30 5.46 3.48
CA LYS A 81 5.91 6.63 4.29
C LYS A 81 4.50 6.46 4.82
N PHE A 82 3.58 5.96 3.98
CA PHE A 82 2.23 5.60 4.42
C PHE A 82 2.30 4.66 5.62
N TYR A 83 3.24 3.71 5.55
CA TYR A 83 3.48 2.76 6.61
C TYR A 83 4.03 3.39 7.91
N GLN A 84 5.12 4.16 7.84
CA GLN A 84 5.72 4.84 9.00
C GLN A 84 4.76 5.79 9.73
N GLN A 85 3.73 6.24 9.03
CA GLN A 85 2.77 7.23 9.49
C GLN A 85 1.34 6.67 9.43
N LYS A 86 1.15 5.34 9.38
CA LYS A 86 -0.19 4.76 9.19
C LYS A 86 -1.08 5.06 10.37
N HIS A 87 -0.58 4.98 11.60
CA HIS A 87 -1.30 5.42 12.80
C HIS A 87 -1.74 6.89 12.78
N ARG A 88 -1.23 7.69 11.83
CA ARG A 88 -1.65 9.08 11.57
C ARG A 88 -2.54 9.18 10.32
N ALA A 89 -2.58 8.19 9.46
CA ALA A 89 -3.35 8.26 8.22
C ALA A 89 -4.83 7.96 8.47
N THR A 90 -5.70 8.91 8.15
CA THR A 90 -7.16 8.72 8.26
C THR A 90 -7.77 8.51 6.87
N PRO A 91 -8.52 7.41 6.63
CA PRO A 91 -9.27 7.25 5.38
C PRO A 91 -10.19 8.45 5.14
N GLN A 92 -10.13 9.01 3.94
CA GLN A 92 -11.04 10.06 3.48
C GLN A 92 -12.40 9.49 3.11
N ASP A 93 -12.41 8.36 2.42
CA ASP A 93 -13.62 7.60 2.14
C ASP A 93 -13.41 6.14 2.53
N THR A 94 -14.48 5.50 3.01
CA THR A 94 -14.54 4.07 3.29
C THR A 94 -15.76 3.48 2.58
N TYR A 95 -15.57 2.37 1.89
CA TYR A 95 -16.65 1.64 1.23
C TYR A 95 -16.58 0.17 1.64
N THR A 96 -17.73 -0.45 1.86
CA THR A 96 -17.90 -1.82 2.34
C THR A 96 -18.76 -2.63 1.38
N GLN A 97 -18.98 -3.91 1.70
CA GLN A 97 -19.81 -4.79 0.89
C GLN A 97 -21.20 -4.16 0.63
N GLY A 98 -21.63 -4.18 -0.63
CA GLY A 98 -22.88 -3.59 -1.08
C GLY A 98 -22.74 -2.13 -1.53
N ASP A 99 -21.75 -1.38 -1.06
CA ASP A 99 -21.57 0.02 -1.44
C ASP A 99 -21.20 0.17 -2.93
N ARG A 100 -21.52 1.35 -3.49
CA ARG A 100 -21.10 1.73 -4.84
C ARG A 100 -19.78 2.49 -4.76
N CYS A 101 -18.72 1.92 -5.32
CA CYS A 101 -17.41 2.55 -5.42
C CYS A 101 -17.10 2.95 -6.86
N TYR A 102 -16.38 4.06 -7.06
CA TYR A 102 -15.87 4.42 -8.39
C TYR A 102 -14.85 3.38 -8.87
N ASN A 103 -14.97 2.98 -10.13
CA ASN A 103 -14.05 2.01 -10.71
C ASN A 103 -12.81 2.71 -11.27
N TYR A 104 -11.87 3.02 -10.39
CA TYR A 104 -10.63 3.72 -10.76
C TYR A 104 -9.78 2.87 -11.70
N ILE A 105 -9.32 3.47 -12.80
CA ILE A 105 -8.30 2.88 -13.65
C ILE A 105 -6.97 3.02 -12.96
N LEU A 106 -6.30 1.89 -12.79
CA LEU A 106 -5.06 1.78 -12.05
C LEU A 106 -3.89 1.69 -13.03
N SER A 107 -2.90 2.54 -12.82
CA SER A 107 -1.66 2.57 -13.58
C SER A 107 -0.47 2.67 -12.64
N LYS A 108 0.73 2.44 -13.17
CA LYS A 108 1.94 2.34 -12.34
C LYS A 108 2.35 3.71 -11.79
N TYR A 109 2.53 3.84 -10.47
CA TYR A 109 3.19 4.99 -9.82
C TYR A 109 4.70 5.05 -10.09
N THR A 110 5.32 3.88 -10.15
CA THR A 110 6.77 3.74 -10.07
C THR A 110 7.49 4.16 -11.36
N ASN A 111 8.53 4.99 -11.23
CA ASN A 111 9.43 5.28 -12.34
C ASN A 111 10.13 3.99 -12.84
N SER A 112 10.62 4.01 -14.08
CA SER A 112 11.62 3.04 -14.52
C SER A 112 12.99 3.53 -14.04
N ARG A 113 13.91 2.62 -13.67
CA ARG A 113 15.27 2.98 -13.24
C ARG A 113 15.88 4.01 -14.21
N GLY A 114 16.32 5.17 -13.70
CA GLY A 114 16.96 6.22 -14.48
C GLY A 114 16.04 7.19 -15.25
N LYS A 115 14.71 7.05 -15.20
CA LYS A 115 13.78 8.02 -15.83
C LYS A 115 12.91 8.70 -14.78
N LYS A 116 13.26 9.95 -14.44
CA LYS A 116 12.56 10.81 -13.46
C LYS A 116 11.30 11.52 -14.00
N ASN A 117 10.80 11.09 -15.17
CA ASN A 117 9.87 11.91 -15.95
C ASN A 117 8.38 11.72 -15.56
N HIS A 118 8.03 10.73 -14.72
CA HIS A 118 6.62 10.42 -14.42
C HIS A 118 6.25 10.50 -12.93
N ASN A 119 7.21 10.42 -12.03
CA ASN A 119 7.04 10.83 -10.62
C ASN A 119 8.25 11.68 -10.19
N LYS A 120 7.99 12.77 -9.46
CA LYS A 120 9.00 13.42 -8.60
C LYS A 120 9.05 12.76 -7.21
N GLY A 121 8.11 11.85 -6.94
CA GLY A 121 7.88 11.18 -5.66
C GLY A 121 8.55 9.82 -5.58
N SER A 122 9.14 9.54 -4.43
CA SER A 122 10.15 8.53 -4.14
C SER A 122 9.76 7.06 -4.28
N GLU A 123 8.81 6.64 -5.14
CA GLU A 123 8.53 5.21 -5.34
C GLU A 123 9.17 4.68 -6.63
N SER A 124 10.03 3.68 -6.49
CA SER A 124 10.63 2.89 -7.56
C SER A 124 10.49 1.40 -7.23
N TYR A 125 10.61 0.52 -8.22
CA TYR A 125 10.65 -0.91 -7.91
C TYR A 125 11.80 -1.28 -6.99
N ASP A 126 12.92 -0.55 -7.04
CA ASP A 126 14.05 -0.76 -6.13
C ASP A 126 13.66 -0.45 -4.67
N ILE A 127 12.79 0.54 -4.46
CA ILE A 127 12.29 0.92 -3.13
C ILE A 127 11.26 -0.08 -2.63
N ILE A 128 10.39 -0.59 -3.51
CA ILE A 128 9.50 -1.71 -3.17
C ILE A 128 10.34 -2.95 -2.85
N GLU A 129 11.33 -3.29 -3.67
CA GLU A 129 12.20 -4.44 -3.41
C GLU A 129 12.97 -4.31 -2.09
N SER A 130 13.52 -3.12 -1.80
CA SER A 130 14.15 -2.83 -0.52
C SER A 130 13.19 -2.97 0.66
N LEU A 131 11.95 -2.49 0.50
CA LEU A 131 10.88 -2.65 1.48
C LEU A 131 10.56 -4.13 1.73
N MET A 132 10.44 -4.93 0.67
CA MET A 132 10.10 -6.36 0.76
C MET A 132 11.23 -7.22 1.34
N LYS A 133 12.46 -6.68 1.41
CA LYS A 133 13.60 -7.29 2.11
C LYS A 133 13.63 -6.98 3.60
N LYS A 134 12.85 -6.01 4.09
CA LYS A 134 12.82 -5.68 5.53
C LYS A 134 12.13 -6.76 6.33
N ASP A 135 12.67 -7.02 7.52
CA ASP A 135 12.09 -7.94 8.48
C ASP A 135 11.26 -7.17 9.51
N PHE A 136 10.01 -6.92 9.16
CA PHE A 136 9.09 -6.19 10.02
C PHE A 136 8.78 -6.93 11.33
N GLN A 137 8.94 -8.25 11.37
CA GLN A 137 8.76 -9.03 12.60
C GLN A 137 9.95 -8.81 13.54
N LYS A 138 11.17 -8.85 13.01
CA LYS A 138 12.36 -8.50 13.77
C LYS A 138 12.30 -7.05 14.28
N ASP A 139 11.94 -6.10 13.41
CA ASP A 139 11.80 -4.70 13.81
C ASP A 139 10.72 -4.56 14.91
N ALA A 140 9.59 -5.29 14.82
CA ALA A 140 8.56 -5.32 15.85
C ALA A 140 9.10 -5.87 17.18
N GLN A 141 9.87 -6.95 17.13
CA GLN A 141 10.49 -7.55 18.32
C GLN A 141 11.48 -6.59 18.99
N GLU A 142 12.28 -5.87 18.22
CA GLU A 142 13.21 -4.86 18.75
C GLU A 142 12.46 -3.72 19.47
N VAL A 143 11.37 -3.22 18.89
CA VAL A 143 10.52 -2.20 19.53
C VAL A 143 9.84 -2.76 20.79
N SER A 144 9.38 -4.01 20.76
CA SER A 144 8.80 -4.68 21.92
C SER A 144 9.80 -4.81 23.07
N ASN A 145 11.04 -5.22 22.77
CA ASN A 145 12.11 -5.31 23.77
C ASN A 145 12.46 -3.93 24.35
N ALA A 146 12.50 -2.89 23.52
CA ALA A 146 12.73 -1.52 23.97
C ALA A 146 11.61 -1.03 24.91
N LEU A 147 10.35 -1.37 24.63
CA LEU A 147 9.20 -1.07 25.50
C LEU A 147 9.35 -1.71 26.88
N VAL A 148 9.73 -2.99 26.95
CA VAL A 148 9.95 -3.70 28.23
C VAL A 148 11.05 -3.01 29.05
N THR A 149 12.18 -2.67 28.42
CA THR A 149 13.27 -1.95 29.06
C THR A 149 12.84 -0.57 29.57
N MET A 150 12.08 0.19 28.78
CA MET A 150 11.59 1.51 29.17
C MET A 150 10.63 1.42 30.36
N MET A 151 9.73 0.44 30.39
CA MET A 151 8.82 0.23 31.52
C MET A 151 9.58 -0.05 32.83
N GLY A 152 10.72 -0.75 32.77
CA GLY A 152 11.59 -1.02 33.91
C GLY A 152 12.52 0.13 34.34
N SER A 153 12.72 1.16 33.51
CA SER A 153 13.61 2.29 33.82
C SER A 153 13.05 3.15 34.96
N LYS A 154 13.89 3.42 35.98
CA LYS A 154 13.59 4.28 37.14
C LYS A 154 14.10 5.72 36.99
N ASN A 155 14.94 6.01 35.99
CA ASN A 155 15.67 7.28 35.87
C ASN A 155 15.10 8.21 34.80
N THR A 156 13.95 7.88 34.21
CA THR A 156 13.30 8.67 33.16
C THR A 156 12.08 9.38 33.74
N PRO A 157 11.94 10.72 33.57
CA PRO A 157 10.76 11.43 34.02
C PRO A 157 9.47 10.79 33.48
N GLU A 158 8.48 10.63 34.35
CA GLU A 158 7.26 9.86 34.11
C GLU A 158 6.48 10.37 32.89
N ALA A 159 6.43 11.69 32.72
CA ALA A 159 5.79 12.32 31.57
C ALA A 159 6.52 11.98 30.25
N THR A 160 7.85 12.01 30.24
CA THR A 160 8.67 11.62 29.08
C THR A 160 8.53 10.13 28.78
N LYS A 161 8.54 9.30 29.82
CA LYS A 161 8.35 7.85 29.73
C LYS A 161 6.98 7.51 29.14
N ALA A 162 5.91 8.19 29.55
CA ALA A 162 4.57 7.98 29.01
C ALA A 162 4.46 8.33 27.52
N ILE A 163 5.10 9.42 27.06
CA ILE A 163 5.13 9.79 25.65
C ILE A 163 5.89 8.73 24.83
N LEU A 164 7.08 8.33 25.27
CA LEU A 164 7.90 7.35 24.56
C LEU A 164 7.23 5.97 24.49
N ILE A 165 6.57 5.52 25.56
CA ILE A 165 5.81 4.27 25.56
C ILE A 165 4.67 4.35 24.55
N ARG A 166 3.90 5.44 24.56
CA ARG A 166 2.79 5.63 23.61
C ARG A 166 3.26 5.59 22.16
N ASP A 167 4.35 6.27 21.84
CA ASP A 167 4.88 6.32 20.47
C ASP A 167 5.44 4.97 20.02
N ASN A 168 6.13 4.25 20.90
CA ASN A 168 6.63 2.91 20.59
C ASN A 168 5.50 1.87 20.47
N LEU A 169 4.43 1.98 21.25
CA LEU A 169 3.24 1.13 21.10
C LEU A 169 2.58 1.34 19.73
N LYS A 170 2.44 2.60 19.28
CA LYS A 170 1.90 2.92 17.95
C LYS A 170 2.81 2.37 16.84
N ARG A 171 4.13 2.54 16.98
CA ARG A 171 5.10 1.98 16.04
C ARG A 171 5.04 0.45 15.97
N LEU A 172 4.91 -0.22 17.13
CA LEU A 172 4.76 -1.67 17.20
C LEU A 172 3.49 -2.15 16.49
N GLN A 173 2.37 -1.46 16.72
CA GLN A 173 1.10 -1.73 16.01
C GLN A 173 1.27 -1.61 14.50
N ASP A 174 1.94 -0.56 14.02
CA ASP A 174 2.23 -0.43 12.60
C ASP A 174 3.08 -1.62 12.11
N LEU A 175 4.20 -1.95 12.76
CA LEU A 175 5.11 -3.06 12.36
C LEU A 175 4.39 -4.39 12.23
N ASN A 176 3.54 -4.71 13.19
CA ASN A 176 2.70 -5.91 13.14
C ASN A 176 1.66 -5.85 12.01
N ALA A 177 1.05 -4.69 11.79
CA ALA A 177 0.09 -4.52 10.70
C ALA A 177 0.74 -4.63 9.31
N MET A 178 2.06 -4.48 9.22
CA MET A 178 2.85 -4.56 8.00
C MET A 178 3.36 -5.96 7.73
N SER A 179 3.87 -6.65 8.75
CA SER A 179 4.30 -8.05 8.62
C SER A 179 3.17 -8.98 8.15
N ALA A 180 1.92 -8.59 8.36
CA ALA A 180 0.73 -9.34 7.96
C ALA A 180 0.02 -8.83 6.70
N ALA A 181 0.52 -7.80 6.01
CA ALA A 181 -0.16 -7.19 4.86
C ALA A 181 0.45 -7.57 3.52
N CYS A 182 -0.41 -7.87 2.54
CA CYS A 182 -0.02 -7.96 1.14
C CYS A 182 0.13 -6.56 0.54
N VAL A 183 1.03 -6.44 -0.44
CA VAL A 183 1.19 -5.21 -1.23
C VAL A 183 0.97 -5.52 -2.70
N LEU A 184 0.23 -4.68 -3.40
CA LEU A 184 -0.04 -4.82 -4.82
C LEU A 184 0.43 -3.60 -5.58
N THR A 185 1.13 -3.86 -6.68
CA THR A 185 1.66 -2.82 -7.57
C THR A 185 1.35 -3.14 -9.02
N ILE A 186 1.00 -2.11 -9.80
CA ILE A 186 0.66 -2.29 -11.21
C ILE A 186 1.93 -2.39 -12.08
N ARG A 187 1.93 -3.29 -13.08
CA ARG A 187 3.06 -3.43 -14.02
C ARG A 187 3.11 -2.30 -15.04
N ASN A 188 4.33 -1.91 -15.41
CA ASN A 188 4.58 -0.91 -16.46
C ASN A 188 4.12 -1.46 -17.82
N ARG A 189 3.09 -0.86 -18.43
CA ARG A 189 2.69 -1.18 -19.80
C ARG A 189 2.99 0.03 -20.69
N ARG A 190 3.68 -0.21 -21.81
CA ARG A 190 4.11 0.82 -22.77
C ARG A 190 2.96 1.57 -23.47
N SER A 191 1.70 1.18 -23.27
CA SER A 191 0.55 1.86 -23.87
C SER A 191 -0.53 2.18 -22.82
N PRO A 192 -0.78 3.49 -22.53
CA PRO A 192 -1.88 3.95 -21.69
C PRO A 192 -3.26 3.62 -22.26
N PHE A 193 -3.33 3.32 -23.57
CA PHE A 193 -4.58 3.03 -24.28
C PHE A 193 -4.99 1.55 -24.24
N MET A 194 -4.10 0.64 -23.81
CA MET A 194 -4.36 -0.82 -23.81
C MET A 194 -4.31 -1.50 -22.43
N ALA A 195 -4.09 -0.76 -21.34
CA ALA A 195 -4.03 -1.34 -20.00
C ALA A 195 -5.32 -1.03 -19.21
N SER A 196 -6.37 -1.83 -19.43
CA SER A 196 -7.67 -1.75 -18.73
C SER A 196 -7.65 -2.35 -17.32
N VAL A 197 -6.58 -2.12 -16.54
CA VAL A 197 -6.59 -2.50 -15.12
C VAL A 197 -7.43 -1.48 -14.38
N ASN A 198 -8.52 -1.94 -13.77
CA ASN A 198 -9.39 -1.12 -12.95
C ASN A 198 -9.62 -1.79 -11.60
N LEU A 199 -10.04 -1.02 -10.60
CA LEU A 199 -10.16 -1.50 -9.23
C LEU A 199 -11.08 -2.73 -9.12
N LYS A 200 -12.22 -2.74 -9.80
CA LYS A 200 -13.12 -3.91 -9.81
C LYS A 200 -12.40 -5.14 -10.33
N TRP A 201 -11.74 -5.04 -11.49
CA TRP A 201 -11.01 -6.16 -12.08
C TRP A 201 -9.90 -6.66 -11.13
N VAL A 202 -9.20 -5.77 -10.42
CA VAL A 202 -8.19 -6.19 -9.43
C VAL A 202 -8.82 -7.01 -8.30
N LEU A 203 -9.95 -6.57 -7.74
CA LEU A 203 -10.64 -7.28 -6.67
C LEU A 203 -11.15 -8.65 -7.14
N ASP A 204 -11.84 -8.70 -8.30
CA ASP A 204 -12.35 -9.94 -8.89
C ASP A 204 -11.21 -10.93 -9.23
N GLU A 205 -10.09 -10.44 -9.78
CA GLU A 205 -8.95 -11.27 -10.16
C GLU A 205 -8.21 -11.84 -8.94
N LEU A 206 -8.17 -11.12 -7.83
CA LEU A 206 -7.60 -11.61 -6.58
C LEU A 206 -8.53 -12.66 -5.93
N GLU A 207 -9.82 -12.38 -5.84
CA GLU A 207 -10.82 -13.29 -5.28
C GLU A 207 -10.88 -14.61 -6.07
N SER A 208 -10.92 -14.55 -7.41
CA SER A 208 -10.92 -15.75 -8.26
C SER A 208 -9.67 -16.62 -8.12
N ARG A 209 -8.60 -16.09 -7.51
CA ARG A 209 -7.36 -16.81 -7.19
C ARG A 209 -7.26 -17.24 -5.73
N GLY A 210 -8.36 -17.10 -4.97
CA GLY A 210 -8.46 -17.52 -3.57
C GLY A 210 -7.93 -16.50 -2.56
N TYR A 211 -7.61 -15.27 -2.98
CA TYR A 211 -7.27 -14.21 -2.03
C TYR A 211 -8.54 -13.58 -1.46
N ASP A 212 -8.71 -13.69 -0.15
CA ASP A 212 -9.84 -13.13 0.59
C ASP A 212 -9.35 -12.05 1.56
N PHE A 213 -9.24 -10.82 1.06
CA PHE A 213 -8.83 -9.66 1.84
C PHE A 213 -10.05 -8.98 2.44
N ASN A 214 -10.12 -8.85 3.77
CA ASN A 214 -11.18 -8.11 4.46
C ASN A 214 -10.89 -6.60 4.57
N GLN A 215 -9.65 -6.19 4.33
CA GLN A 215 -9.24 -4.78 4.34
C GLN A 215 -8.34 -4.49 3.15
N VAL A 216 -8.69 -3.45 2.39
CA VAL A 216 -7.89 -2.94 1.25
C VAL A 216 -7.62 -1.46 1.44
N ASP A 217 -6.35 -1.11 1.60
CA ASP A 217 -5.90 0.28 1.71
C ASP A 217 -5.47 0.79 0.33
N CYS A 218 -6.29 1.69 -0.22
CA CYS A 218 -6.11 2.32 -1.52
C CYS A 218 -5.24 3.57 -1.38
N ILE A 219 -3.91 3.40 -1.50
CA ILE A 219 -2.93 4.48 -1.45
C ILE A 219 -2.64 5.04 -2.83
N PHE A 220 -3.68 5.51 -3.51
CA PHE A 220 -3.58 6.04 -4.86
C PHE A 220 -4.28 7.37 -5.05
N CYS A 221 -3.82 8.15 -6.03
CA CYS A 221 -4.52 9.35 -6.47
C CYS A 221 -5.87 8.98 -7.08
N ARG A 222 -6.87 9.86 -6.94
CA ARG A 222 -8.22 9.63 -7.44
C ARG A 222 -8.60 10.70 -8.45
N ASN A 223 -7.68 11.00 -9.37
CA ASN A 223 -7.85 12.13 -10.28
C ASN A 223 -9.02 11.89 -11.25
N SER A 224 -9.77 12.94 -11.57
CA SER A 224 -10.71 12.92 -12.69
C SER A 224 -9.93 13.17 -13.98
N LEU A 225 -9.99 12.23 -14.93
CA LEU A 225 -9.25 12.37 -16.20
C LEU A 225 -9.78 13.53 -17.09
N TRP A 226 -10.94 14.11 -16.74
CA TRP A 226 -11.68 15.05 -17.58
C TRP A 226 -12.02 16.40 -16.92
N LYS A 227 -11.49 16.70 -15.71
CA LYS A 227 -11.70 18.01 -15.05
C LYS A 227 -10.39 18.77 -14.87
N ILE A 228 -10.34 20.02 -15.31
CA ILE A 228 -9.24 20.97 -15.05
C ILE A 228 -9.21 21.29 -13.54
N ARG A 229 -8.01 21.31 -12.96
CA ARG A 229 -7.74 21.23 -11.51
C ARG A 229 -7.98 22.55 -10.77
N PRO A 230 -8.60 22.52 -9.57
CA PRO A 230 -8.17 23.36 -8.46
C PRO A 230 -6.97 22.70 -7.75
N LYS A 231 -5.87 23.44 -7.53
CA LYS A 231 -4.76 23.00 -6.68
C LYS A 231 -5.19 23.12 -5.21
N GLY A 232 -5.58 22.01 -4.59
CA GLY A 232 -5.83 21.92 -3.14
C GLY A 232 -4.72 21.19 -2.39
N PRO A 233 -4.66 21.25 -1.05
CA PRO A 233 -3.59 20.66 -0.26
C PRO A 233 -3.39 19.17 -0.58
N GLN A 234 -2.11 18.81 -0.71
CA GLN A 234 -1.58 17.58 -1.27
C GLN A 234 -1.11 16.65 -0.15
N ALA A 235 -1.85 15.58 0.15
CA ALA A 235 -1.31 14.32 0.70
C ALA A 235 -2.45 13.38 1.09
N VAL A 236 -2.07 12.13 1.39
CA VAL A 236 -2.73 11.35 2.45
C VAL A 236 -2.93 12.27 3.65
N VAL A 237 -4.16 12.40 4.14
CA VAL A 237 -4.41 13.23 5.33
C VAL A 237 -3.84 12.47 6.52
N TYR A 238 -2.65 12.88 6.94
CA TYR A 238 -2.09 12.51 8.21
C TYR A 238 -2.66 13.47 9.25
N SER A 239 -3.41 12.94 10.22
CA SER A 239 -3.87 13.64 11.43
C SER A 239 -2.74 13.82 12.43
#